data_AF-A0A2T7TYW7-F1
#
_entry.id   AF-A0A2T7TYW7-F1
#
_cell.length_a   1.000
_cell.length_b   1.000
_cell.length_c   1.000
_cell.angle_alpha   90.00
_cell.angle_beta   90.00
_cell.angle_gamma   90.00
#
_symmetry.space_group_name_H-M   'P 1'
#
loop_
_entity.id
_entity.type
_entity.pdbx_description
1 polymer ?
#
loop_
_entity_poly.entity_id
_entity_poly.type
_entity_poly.pdbx_seq_one_letter_code
_entity_poly.pdbx_strand_id
1 'polypeptide(L)'
;MKTAPANNVTISNSTISDSVLNITQSAGTSPTVKDIALGLKEILELSSIKALPEPDRLEVEDLAGATLTELSKPSPDIARVKRGLTRLWKFTQTVGEGVASKIAAELIVKASGAGG
;
A
#
# COMPACT_ATOMS: atom_id res chain seq x y z
N MET A 1 -34.55 -9.90 3.21
CA MET A 1 -33.75 -8.72 3.63
C MET A 1 -32.38 -8.84 2.97
N LYS A 2 -32.02 -7.91 2.08
CA LYS A 2 -30.70 -7.87 1.43
C LYS A 2 -29.74 -7.19 2.40
N THR A 3 -28.84 -7.95 3.01
CA THR A 3 -27.73 -7.42 3.80
C THR A 3 -26.73 -6.78 2.84
N ALA A 4 -26.55 -5.46 2.95
CA ALA A 4 -25.56 -4.73 2.17
C ALA A 4 -24.15 -4.98 2.73
N PRO A 5 -23.14 -5.27 1.89
CA PRO A 5 -21.74 -5.23 2.32
C PRO A 5 -21.28 -3.76 2.25
N ALA A 6 -21.39 -3.02 3.36
CA ALA A 6 -21.00 -1.61 3.39
C ALA A 6 -19.96 -1.25 4.47
N ASN A 7 -19.49 -2.21 5.27
CA ASN A 7 -18.68 -1.88 6.45
C ASN A 7 -17.20 -2.24 6.37
N ASN A 8 -16.73 -3.05 5.42
CA ASN A 8 -15.30 -3.41 5.36
C ASN A 8 -14.42 -2.37 4.66
N VAL A 9 -14.94 -1.70 3.62
CA VAL A 9 -14.16 -0.73 2.83
C VAL A 9 -13.86 0.53 3.65
N THR A 10 -14.82 0.98 4.47
CA THR A 10 -14.67 2.19 5.30
C THR A 10 -13.62 2.01 6.38
N ILE A 11 -13.60 0.85 7.06
CA ILE A 11 -12.64 0.57 8.15
C ILE A 11 -11.21 0.43 7.58
N SER A 12 -11.07 -0.21 6.42
CA SER A 12 -9.77 -0.39 5.76
C SER A 12 -9.17 0.94 5.31
N ASN A 13 -9.98 1.82 4.70
CA ASN A 13 -9.50 3.12 4.21
C ASN A 13 -9.10 4.08 5.35
N SER A 14 -9.85 4.08 6.47
CA SER A 14 -9.47 4.83 7.67
C SER A 14 -8.14 4.34 8.25
N THR A 15 -7.96 3.02 8.36
CA THR A 15 -6.74 2.40 8.92
C THR A 15 -5.50 2.68 8.06
N ILE A 16 -5.65 2.67 6.74
CA ILE A 16 -4.58 2.99 5.78
C ILE A 16 -4.20 4.47 5.91
N SER A 17 -5.18 5.37 5.94
CA SER A 17 -4.94 6.82 6.07
C SER A 17 -4.23 7.16 7.38
N ASP A 18 -4.67 6.56 8.49
CA ASP A 18 -4.06 6.75 9.82
C ASP A 18 -2.63 6.19 9.88
N SER A 19 -2.39 5.05 9.25
CA SER A 19 -1.04 4.46 9.14
C SER A 19 -0.09 5.37 8.37
N VAL A 20 -0.53 5.90 7.22
CA VAL A 20 0.28 6.83 6.42
C VAL A 20 0.57 8.11 7.19
N LEU A 21 -0.42 8.66 7.89
CA LEU A 21 -0.25 9.85 8.74
C LEU A 21 0.76 9.60 9.86
N ASN A 22 0.65 8.49 10.58
CA ASN A 22 1.58 8.12 11.64
C ASN A 22 3.02 7.96 11.12
N ILE A 23 3.20 7.29 9.97
CA ILE A 23 4.52 7.11 9.35
C ILE A 23 5.13 8.45 8.93
N THR A 24 4.34 9.31 8.28
CA THR A 24 4.83 10.58 7.69
C THR A 24 5.11 11.65 8.74
N GLN A 25 4.33 11.70 9.82
CA GLN A 25 4.46 12.68 10.91
C GLN A 25 5.47 12.27 11.99
N SER A 26 5.88 11.00 12.03
CA SER A 26 6.92 10.55 12.96
C SER A 26 8.29 11.18 12.64
N ALA A 27 8.89 11.81 13.66
CA ALA A 27 10.13 12.58 13.55
C ALA A 27 11.40 11.70 13.35
N GLY A 28 11.31 10.40 13.67
CA GLY A 28 12.43 9.45 13.53
C GLY A 28 12.34 8.53 12.31
N THR A 29 11.28 8.65 11.50
CA THR A 29 11.08 7.77 10.35
C THR A 29 11.97 8.19 9.18
N SER A 30 12.71 7.23 8.62
CA SER A 30 13.55 7.44 7.43
C SER A 30 12.73 8.04 6.26
N PRO A 31 13.29 9.00 5.49
CA PRO A 31 12.65 9.54 4.29
C PRO A 31 12.16 8.45 3.34
N THR A 32 12.92 7.36 3.20
CA THR A 32 12.55 6.24 2.33
C THR A 32 11.27 5.53 2.80
N VAL A 33 11.08 5.39 4.12
CA VAL A 33 9.86 4.78 4.68
C VAL A 33 8.65 5.69 4.46
N LYS A 34 8.84 7.01 4.59
CA LYS A 34 7.78 8.00 4.28
C LYS A 34 7.39 7.96 2.81
N ASP A 35 8.37 7.93 1.92
CA ASP A 35 8.14 7.83 0.47
C ASP A 35 7.37 6.56 0.09
N ILE A 36 7.71 5.41 0.69
CA ILE A 36 6.99 4.16 0.43
C ILE A 36 5.55 4.26 0.93
N ALA A 37 5.32 4.82 2.11
CA ALA A 37 3.96 4.99 2.64
C ALA A 37 3.12 5.93 1.76
N LEU A 38 3.70 7.03 1.28
CA LEU A 38 3.02 7.97 0.38
C LEU A 38 2.71 7.34 -0.97
N GLY A 39 3.64 6.58 -1.56
CA GLY A 39 3.38 5.89 -2.83
C GLY A 39 2.32 4.78 -2.72
N LEU A 40 2.26 4.07 -1.58
CA LEU A 40 1.17 3.12 -1.32
C LEU A 40 -0.19 3.83 -1.22
N LYS A 41 -0.24 5.00 -0.58
CA LYS A 41 -1.44 5.84 -0.56
C LYS A 41 -1.84 6.27 -1.97
N GLU A 42 -0.87 6.73 -2.78
CA GLU A 42 -1.11 7.15 -4.15
C GLU A 42 -1.75 6.02 -4.98
N ILE A 43 -1.23 4.80 -4.89
CA ILE A 43 -1.82 3.62 -5.56
C ILE A 43 -3.28 3.43 -5.17
N LEU A 44 -3.60 3.49 -3.88
CA LEU A 44 -4.97 3.30 -3.38
C LEU A 44 -5.91 4.44 -3.77
N GLU A 45 -5.37 5.64 -4.02
CA GLU A 45 -6.15 6.79 -4.41
C GLU A 45 -6.41 6.88 -5.92
N LEU A 46 -5.70 6.10 -6.74
CA LEU A 46 -5.90 6.02 -8.19
C LEU A 46 -7.36 5.72 -8.54
N SER A 47 -7.91 6.51 -9.46
CA SER A 47 -9.28 6.32 -9.95
C SER A 47 -9.47 4.97 -10.63
N SER A 48 -8.45 4.46 -11.31
CA SER A 48 -8.45 3.14 -11.97
C SER A 48 -8.54 2.00 -10.95
N ILE A 49 -7.75 2.06 -9.87
CA ILE A 49 -7.82 1.11 -8.74
C ILE A 49 -9.19 1.15 -8.06
N LYS A 50 -9.75 2.34 -7.83
CA LYS A 50 -11.11 2.47 -7.25
C LYS A 50 -12.21 1.92 -8.15
N ALA A 51 -11.99 1.91 -9.47
CA ALA A 51 -12.92 1.40 -10.47
C ALA A 51 -12.78 -0.12 -10.71
N LEU A 52 -11.77 -0.78 -10.12
CA LEU A 52 -11.62 -2.23 -10.20
C LEU A 52 -12.85 -2.95 -9.62
N PRO A 53 -13.14 -4.17 -10.11
CA PRO A 53 -14.08 -5.07 -9.45
C PRO A 53 -13.73 -5.21 -7.96
N GLU A 54 -14.75 -5.29 -7.11
CA GLU A 54 -14.57 -5.40 -5.67
C GLU A 54 -13.51 -6.43 -5.21
N PRO A 55 -13.46 -7.67 -5.72
CA PRO A 55 -12.43 -8.63 -5.29
C PRO A 55 -11.01 -8.14 -5.60
N ASP A 56 -10.80 -7.51 -6.75
CA ASP A 56 -9.48 -7.02 -7.16
C ASP A 56 -9.08 -5.78 -6.37
N ARG A 57 -10.04 -4.89 -6.13
CA ARG A 57 -9.83 -3.71 -5.29
C ARG A 57 -9.46 -4.10 -3.86
N LEU A 58 -10.16 -5.08 -3.28
CA LEU A 58 -9.87 -5.58 -1.93
C LEU A 58 -8.48 -6.21 -1.84
N GLU A 59 -8.06 -6.99 -2.84
CA GLU A 59 -6.71 -7.55 -2.87
C GLU A 59 -5.63 -6.45 -2.92
N VAL A 60 -5.84 -5.37 -3.69
CA VAL A 60 -4.94 -4.20 -3.68
C VAL A 60 -4.89 -3.55 -2.29
N GLU A 61 -6.05 -3.31 -1.67
CA GLU A 61 -6.18 -2.73 -0.34
C GLU A 61 -5.47 -3.59 0.72
N ASP A 62 -5.66 -4.91 0.69
CA ASP A 62 -5.05 -5.86 1.62
C ASP A 62 -3.52 -5.91 1.45
N LEU A 63 -3.03 -5.98 0.22
CA LEU A 63 -1.58 -5.99 -0.06
C LEU A 63 -0.91 -4.67 0.36
N ALA A 64 -1.54 -3.54 0.07
CA ALA A 64 -1.04 -2.22 0.47
C ALA A 64 -1.11 -2.03 1.99
N GLY A 65 -2.23 -2.40 2.61
CA GLY A 65 -2.45 -2.30 4.05
C GLY A 65 -1.50 -3.19 4.85
N ALA A 66 -1.25 -4.42 4.42
CA ALA A 66 -0.27 -5.30 5.04
C ALA A 66 1.15 -4.72 4.95
N THR A 67 1.48 -4.06 3.83
CA THR A 67 2.79 -3.40 3.65
C THR A 67 2.91 -2.16 4.53
N LEU A 68 1.88 -1.33 4.62
CA LEU A 68 1.82 -0.18 5.55
C LEU A 68 1.92 -0.62 7.01
N THR A 69 1.23 -1.69 7.39
CA THR A 69 1.30 -2.26 8.75
C THR A 69 2.73 -2.64 9.12
N GLU A 70 3.49 -3.20 8.18
CA GLU A 70 4.91 -3.50 8.39
C GLU A 70 5.76 -2.23 8.53
N LEU A 71 5.50 -1.21 7.68
CA LEU A 71 6.21 0.08 7.70
C LEU A 71 5.95 0.90 8.96
N SER A 72 4.78 0.75 9.58
CA SER A 72 4.41 1.44 10.82
C SER A 72 5.12 0.91 12.07
N LYS A 73 5.87 -0.20 11.97
CA LYS A 73 6.57 -0.78 13.11
C LYS A 73 7.77 0.09 13.52
N PRO A 74 8.18 0.07 14.81
CA PRO A 74 9.37 0.78 15.26
C PRO A 74 10.66 0.38 14.54
N SER A 75 10.74 -0.88 14.11
CA SER A 75 11.83 -1.41 13.27
C SER A 75 11.20 -2.24 12.14
N PRO A 76 10.90 -1.62 10.99
CA PRO A 76 10.28 -2.31 9.86
C PRO A 76 11.20 -3.37 9.25
N ASP A 77 10.66 -4.57 8.97
CA ASP A 77 11.39 -5.57 8.19
C ASP A 77 11.34 -5.18 6.70
N ILE A 78 12.44 -4.59 6.22
CA ILE A 78 12.57 -4.14 4.82
C ILE A 78 12.42 -5.31 3.83
N ALA A 79 12.85 -6.53 4.16
CA ALA A 79 12.65 -7.68 3.29
C ALA A 79 11.17 -8.08 3.20
N ARG A 80 10.41 -7.91 4.29
CA ARG A 80 8.95 -8.11 4.29
C ARG A 80 8.22 -7.02 3.53
N VAL A 81 8.62 -5.75 3.69
CA VAL A 81 8.12 -4.62 2.89
C VAL A 81 8.33 -4.87 1.40
N LYS A 82 9.56 -5.23 0.98
CA LYS A 82 9.87 -5.57 -0.42
C LYS A 82 8.98 -6.69 -0.96
N ARG A 83 8.76 -7.75 -0.17
CA ARG A 83 7.88 -8.86 -0.56
C ARG A 83 6.43 -8.40 -0.74
N GLY A 84 5.93 -7.53 0.15
CA GLY A 84 4.61 -6.90 0.03
C GLY A 84 4.49 -6.08 -1.26
N LEU A 85 5.43 -5.16 -1.49
CA LEU A 85 5.49 -4.34 -2.71
C LEU A 85 5.61 -5.18 -3.98
N THR A 86 6.39 -6.26 -3.96
CA THR A 86 6.53 -7.18 -5.10
C THR A 86 5.22 -7.91 -5.40
N ARG A 87 4.46 -8.31 -4.38
CA ARG A 87 3.13 -8.92 -4.57
C ARG A 87 2.15 -7.91 -5.16
N LEU A 88 2.12 -6.69 -4.62
CA LEU A 88 1.29 -5.60 -5.14
C LEU A 88 1.63 -5.28 -6.60
N TRP A 89 2.92 -5.19 -6.93
CA TRP A 89 3.39 -4.99 -8.31
C TRP A 89 2.90 -6.09 -9.26
N LYS A 90 3.06 -7.37 -8.88
CA LYS A 90 2.61 -8.50 -9.70
C LYS A 90 1.08 -8.51 -9.85
N PHE A 91 0.36 -8.20 -8.79
CA PHE A 91 -1.10 -8.17 -8.81
C PHE A 91 -1.61 -7.06 -9.73
N THR A 92 -1.10 -5.84 -9.57
CA THR A 92 -1.45 -4.69 -10.42
C THR A 92 -1.14 -4.95 -11.91
N GLN A 93 -0.07 -5.70 -12.24
CA GLN A 93 0.14 -6.17 -13.61
C GLN A 93 -0.93 -7.15 -14.09
N THR A 94 -1.37 -8.06 -13.21
CA THR A 94 -2.37 -9.08 -13.53
C THR A 94 -3.73 -8.45 -13.85
N VAL A 95 -4.10 -7.39 -13.13
CA VAL A 95 -5.37 -6.66 -13.35
C VAL A 95 -5.27 -5.54 -14.39
N GLY A 96 -4.12 -5.39 -15.06
CA GLY A 96 -3.93 -4.41 -16.14
C GLY A 96 -3.67 -2.96 -15.67
N GLU A 97 -3.38 -2.76 -14.40
CA GLU A 97 -3.17 -1.44 -13.77
C GLU A 97 -1.73 -0.96 -13.97
N GLY A 98 -1.43 -0.45 -15.17
CA GLY A 98 -0.08 -0.03 -15.57
C GLY A 98 0.51 1.09 -14.69
N VAL A 99 -0.29 2.07 -14.29
CA VAL A 99 0.17 3.18 -13.43
C VAL A 99 0.50 2.67 -12.03
N ALA A 100 -0.41 1.91 -11.41
CA ALA A 100 -0.20 1.34 -10.09
C ALA A 100 1.02 0.39 -10.07
N SER A 101 1.18 -0.41 -11.11
CA SER A 101 2.34 -1.29 -11.28
C SER A 101 3.64 -0.50 -11.37
N LYS A 102 3.67 0.60 -12.14
CA LYS A 102 4.87 1.44 -12.24
C LYS A 102 5.24 2.04 -10.88
N ILE A 103 4.27 2.60 -10.15
CA ILE A 103 4.51 3.14 -8.80
C ILE A 103 5.05 2.03 -7.88
N ALA A 104 4.41 0.86 -7.85
CA ALA A 104 4.85 -0.27 -7.03
C ALA A 104 6.29 -0.71 -7.36
N ALA A 105 6.67 -0.73 -8.64
CA ALA A 105 8.03 -1.05 -9.07
C ALA A 105 9.06 -0.01 -8.55
N GLU A 106 8.74 1.28 -8.63
CA GLU A 106 9.59 2.35 -8.09
C GLU A 106 9.76 2.22 -6.57
N LEU A 107 8.69 1.87 -5.85
CA LEU A 107 8.74 1.63 -4.41
C LEU A 107 9.65 0.44 -4.05
N ILE A 108 9.68 -0.64 -4.84
CA ILE A 108 10.58 -1.78 -4.64
C ILE A 108 12.05 -1.35 -4.74
N VAL A 109 12.37 -0.48 -5.71
CA VAL A 109 13.73 0.07 -5.88
C VAL A 109 14.11 0.92 -4.68
N LYS A 110 13.21 1.82 -4.23
CA LYS A 110 13.44 2.63 -3.03
C LYS A 110 13.67 1.79 -1.77
N ALA A 111 12.83 0.78 -1.55
CA ALA A 111 13.00 -0.17 -0.45
C ALA A 111 14.33 -0.94 -0.54
N SER A 112 14.91 -1.06 -1.74
CA SER A 112 16.21 -1.71 -1.94
C SER A 112 17.41 -0.83 -1.66
N GLY A 113 17.28 0.49 -1.80
CA GLY A 113 18.28 1.45 -1.34
C GLY A 113 18.25 1.74 0.16
N ALA A 114 17.19 1.35 0.87
CA ALA A 114 17.01 1.64 2.31
C ALA A 114 17.91 0.81 3.27
N GLY A 115 18.65 -0.17 2.75
CA GLY A 115 19.46 -1.10 3.55
C GLY A 115 20.97 -0.90 3.44
N GLY A 116 21.42 0.29 3.03
CA GLY A 116 22.83 0.69 2.94
C GLY A 116 23.27 1.57 4.09
#